data_AF-A0A0H5RYA0-F1
#
_entry.id   AF-A0A0H5RYA0-F1
#
_cell.length_a   1.000
_cell.length_b   1.000
_cell.length_c   1.000
_cell.angle_alpha   90.00
_cell.angle_beta   90.00
_cell.angle_gamma   90.00
#
_symmetry.space_group_name_H-M   'P 1'
#
loop_
_entity.id
_entity.type
_entity.pdbx_description
1 polymer ?
#
loop_
_entity_poly.entity_id
_entity_poly.type
_entity_poly.pdbx_seq_one_letter_code
_entity_poly.pdbx_strand_id
1 'polypeptide(L)'
;MADLTEISAADLAALEFFAGCRPSVLEPLTTVLRPLSAPAGQVLIRQGDPALTFMLIASGRTQVVHDGPDGQAVVAELEPGLIIGEIALLRDASRTATVTALDPVTGWVGDREAFEVILHLPGMFDRLVRIARQRLAGFITPIPVQVRNGDWFYLRPVLPGDVERTLNGPVEFSSETLYRRFQSVRKPTKALLEYLFEVDYADHFVWVMTEGALGPVVADARVVREGHDATTAEVAFTVGDDYQGRGIGTFLMDALVVSADYLGIQRFTARVLSDNYAMRRILDRLGAVWEREDLGVVLTDVPVPAVETLRLDPELAAKINDVTRQVIRAVSQ
;
A
#
# COMPACT_ATOMS: atom_id res chain seq x y z
N MET A 1 -36.83 14.53 19.58
CA MET A 1 -36.35 13.23 19.07
C MET A 1 -36.79 13.16 17.62
N ALA A 2 -35.95 13.64 16.71
CA ALA A 2 -36.21 13.56 15.28
C ALA A 2 -35.94 12.12 14.84
N ASP A 3 -36.91 11.56 14.11
CA ASP A 3 -36.91 10.22 13.57
C ASP A 3 -35.74 10.06 12.59
N LEU A 4 -34.83 9.11 12.84
CA LEU A 4 -33.65 8.80 12.00
C LEU A 4 -34.03 7.98 10.74
N THR A 5 -35.29 8.05 10.30
CA THR A 5 -35.88 7.15 9.30
C THR A 5 -35.61 7.54 7.85
N GLU A 6 -35.33 8.81 7.56
CA GLU A 6 -34.98 9.26 6.20
C GLU A 6 -33.52 9.71 6.12
N ILE A 7 -32.77 9.04 5.25
CA ILE A 7 -31.38 9.40 4.94
C ILE A 7 -31.42 10.61 4.00
N SER A 8 -30.89 11.75 4.44
CA SER A 8 -30.81 12.94 3.61
C SER A 8 -29.48 13.00 2.86
N ALA A 9 -29.52 13.30 1.56
CA ALA A 9 -28.32 13.58 0.79
C ALA A 9 -27.54 14.79 1.32
N ALA A 10 -28.21 15.71 2.04
CA ALA A 10 -27.54 16.83 2.70
C ALA A 10 -26.72 16.38 3.92
N ASP A 11 -27.22 15.39 4.68
CA ASP A 11 -26.50 14.83 5.83
C ASP A 11 -25.26 14.06 5.37
N LEU A 12 -25.37 13.32 4.25
CA LEU A 12 -24.22 12.68 3.61
C LEU A 12 -23.20 13.71 3.15
N ALA A 13 -23.64 14.80 2.49
CA ALA A 13 -22.74 15.85 2.00
C ALA A 13 -22.02 16.61 3.12
N ALA A 14 -22.55 16.59 4.34
CA ALA A 14 -21.93 17.21 5.52
C ALA A 14 -20.74 16.38 6.08
N LEU A 15 -20.63 15.10 5.72
CA LEU A 15 -19.51 14.27 6.13
C LEU A 15 -18.21 14.71 5.46
N GLU A 16 -17.12 14.73 6.22
CA GLU A 16 -15.78 15.01 5.68
C GLU A 16 -15.42 14.05 4.53
N PHE A 17 -15.89 12.81 4.61
CA PHE A 17 -15.76 11.81 3.56
C PHE A 17 -16.30 12.31 2.20
N PHE A 18 -17.43 13.00 2.16
CA PHE A 18 -18.05 13.54 0.94
C PHE A 18 -17.74 15.04 0.72
N ALA A 19 -16.74 15.60 1.40
CA ALA A 19 -16.41 17.01 1.27
C ALA A 19 -16.15 17.41 -0.20
N GLY A 20 -16.97 18.33 -0.70
CA GLY A 20 -16.95 18.82 -2.09
C GLY A 20 -18.01 18.18 -3.01
N CYS A 21 -18.68 17.12 -2.58
CA CYS A 21 -19.81 16.55 -3.31
C CYS A 21 -21.07 17.41 -3.14
N ARG A 22 -21.81 17.61 -4.24
CA ARG A 22 -23.14 18.25 -4.16
C ARG A 22 -24.17 17.22 -3.67
N PRO A 23 -25.14 17.59 -2.83
CA PRO A 23 -26.19 16.68 -2.37
C PRO A 23 -26.87 15.91 -3.51
N SER A 24 -27.15 16.58 -4.63
CA SER A 24 -27.80 15.94 -5.79
C SER A 24 -27.04 14.73 -6.37
N VAL A 25 -25.72 14.67 -6.18
CA VAL A 25 -24.87 13.55 -6.62
C VAL A 25 -24.92 12.38 -5.63
N LEU A 26 -25.29 12.65 -4.37
CA LEU A 26 -25.39 11.67 -3.29
C LEU A 26 -26.80 11.09 -3.14
N GLU A 27 -27.81 11.64 -3.83
CA GLU A 27 -29.18 11.13 -3.82
C GLU A 27 -29.28 9.61 -4.04
N PRO A 28 -28.54 8.99 -4.99
CA PRO A 28 -28.60 7.54 -5.17
C PRO A 28 -28.16 6.73 -3.94
N LEU A 29 -27.30 7.29 -3.07
CA LEU A 29 -26.85 6.63 -1.86
C LEU A 29 -27.94 6.57 -0.78
N THR A 30 -28.87 7.52 -0.78
CA THR A 30 -29.94 7.60 0.23
C THR A 30 -30.87 6.39 0.20
N THR A 31 -30.99 5.71 -0.96
CA THR A 31 -31.88 4.56 -1.14
C THR A 31 -31.21 3.22 -0.85
N VAL A 32 -29.87 3.17 -0.82
CA VAL A 32 -29.07 1.93 -0.64
C VAL A 32 -28.35 1.87 0.71
N LEU A 33 -28.30 2.99 1.44
CA LEU A 33 -27.79 3.04 2.80
C LEU A 33 -28.91 2.71 3.81
N ARG A 34 -28.50 2.25 5.01
CA ARG A 34 -29.41 2.00 6.15
C ARG A 34 -28.91 2.72 7.39
N PRO A 35 -29.78 3.25 8.27
CA PRO A 35 -29.33 3.93 9.49
C PRO A 35 -28.59 3.00 10.44
N LEU A 36 -27.52 3.51 11.05
CA LEU A 36 -26.71 2.89 12.09
C LEU A 36 -26.91 3.64 13.41
N SER A 37 -27.13 2.91 14.49
CA SER A 37 -27.07 3.42 15.86
C SER A 37 -26.46 2.34 16.76
N ALA A 38 -25.44 2.70 17.53
CA ALA A 38 -24.75 1.78 18.42
C ALA A 38 -24.33 2.48 19.73
N PRO A 39 -24.60 1.92 20.93
CA PRO A 39 -24.04 2.42 22.18
C PRO A 39 -22.52 2.31 22.25
N ALA A 40 -21.92 3.08 23.15
CA ALA A 40 -20.51 2.94 23.53
C ALA A 40 -20.20 1.50 23.99
N GLY A 41 -19.03 1.01 23.61
CA GLY A 41 -18.55 -0.36 23.88
C GLY A 41 -19.04 -1.41 22.87
N GLN A 42 -19.96 -1.08 21.95
CA GLN A 42 -20.40 -2.05 20.94
C GLN A 42 -19.32 -2.29 19.88
N VAL A 43 -19.05 -3.56 19.59
CA VAL A 43 -18.21 -3.97 18.45
C VAL A 43 -19.02 -3.80 17.17
N LEU A 44 -18.55 -2.93 16.28
CA LEU A 44 -19.15 -2.63 14.99
C LEU A 44 -18.63 -3.57 13.89
N ILE A 45 -17.33 -3.85 13.92
CA ILE A 45 -16.61 -4.72 13.00
C ILE A 45 -15.68 -5.60 13.83
N ARG A 46 -15.56 -6.89 13.49
CA ARG A 46 -14.63 -7.80 14.14
C ARG A 46 -13.59 -8.28 13.13
N GLN A 47 -12.32 -8.24 13.52
CA GLN A 47 -11.22 -8.75 12.69
C GLN A 47 -11.46 -10.21 12.31
N GLY A 48 -11.13 -10.58 11.07
CA GLY A 48 -11.30 -11.92 10.51
C GLY A 48 -12.72 -12.26 10.02
N ASP A 49 -13.74 -11.46 10.34
CA ASP A 49 -15.08 -11.66 9.78
C ASP A 49 -15.08 -11.40 8.25
N PRO A 50 -15.95 -12.02 7.45
CA PRO A 50 -16.10 -11.66 6.05
C PRO A 50 -16.59 -10.20 5.89
N ALA A 51 -16.02 -9.47 4.94
CA ALA A 51 -16.45 -8.09 4.69
C ALA A 51 -17.67 -8.03 3.79
N LEU A 52 -18.83 -7.76 4.39
CA LEU A 52 -20.11 -7.66 3.69
C LEU A 52 -20.64 -6.22 3.59
N THR A 53 -20.15 -5.33 4.46
CA THR A 53 -20.68 -3.98 4.62
C THR A 53 -19.59 -2.95 4.94
N PHE A 54 -19.84 -1.68 4.71
CA PHE A 54 -19.08 -0.56 5.29
C PHE A 54 -20.01 0.28 6.16
N MET A 55 -19.43 1.18 6.95
CA MET A 55 -20.21 2.15 7.73
C MET A 55 -19.68 3.56 7.51
N LEU A 56 -20.58 4.54 7.39
CA LEU A 56 -20.28 5.97 7.39
C LEU A 56 -20.62 6.50 8.77
N ILE A 57 -19.62 6.98 9.51
CA ILE A 57 -19.81 7.44 10.89
C ILE A 57 -20.18 8.93 10.87
N ALA A 58 -21.40 9.26 11.28
CA ALA A 58 -21.87 10.64 11.35
C ALA A 58 -21.53 11.30 12.69
N SER A 59 -21.62 10.53 13.79
CA SER A 59 -21.27 11.00 15.12
C SER A 59 -20.77 9.85 16.00
N GLY A 60 -20.04 10.20 17.06
CA GLY A 60 -19.40 9.25 17.98
C GLY A 60 -18.01 8.82 17.51
N ARG A 61 -17.08 8.65 18.45
CA ARG A 61 -15.73 8.16 18.15
C ARG A 61 -15.69 6.64 18.15
N THR A 62 -14.78 6.08 17.36
CA THR A 62 -14.53 4.64 17.31
C THR A 62 -13.06 4.34 17.52
N GLN A 63 -12.76 3.16 18.06
CA GLN A 63 -11.42 2.63 18.21
C GLN A 63 -11.25 1.47 17.24
N VAL A 64 -10.14 1.50 16.51
CA VAL A 64 -9.68 0.43 15.63
C VAL A 64 -8.53 -0.29 16.32
N VAL A 65 -8.66 -1.60 16.48
CA VAL A 65 -7.63 -2.47 17.05
C VAL A 65 -7.29 -3.53 16.01
N HIS A 66 -6.04 -3.54 15.58
CA HIS A 66 -5.48 -4.62 14.77
C HIS A 66 -4.68 -5.55 15.69
N ASP A 67 -5.20 -6.74 15.94
CA ASP A 67 -4.50 -7.76 16.73
C ASP A 67 -3.47 -8.46 15.83
N GLY A 68 -2.19 -8.20 16.13
CA GLY A 68 -1.07 -8.89 15.50
C GLY A 68 -0.88 -10.32 16.03
N PRO A 69 -0.14 -11.19 15.31
CA PRO A 69 0.13 -12.58 15.73
C PRO A 69 0.87 -12.68 17.07
N ASP A 70 1.69 -11.68 17.39
CA ASP A 70 2.59 -11.70 18.53
C ASP A 70 1.94 -11.14 19.80
N GLY A 71 0.61 -10.93 19.76
CA GLY A 71 -0.15 -10.32 20.84
C GLY A 71 0.05 -8.80 20.97
N GLN A 72 0.81 -8.18 20.07
CA GLN A 72 0.93 -6.72 19.99
C GLN A 72 -0.21 -6.17 19.14
N ALA A 73 -1.15 -5.49 19.80
CA ALA A 73 -2.25 -4.82 19.15
C ALA A 73 -1.87 -3.40 18.77
N VAL A 74 -2.11 -3.00 17.52
CA VAL A 74 -2.01 -1.59 17.12
C VAL A 74 -3.38 -0.95 17.28
N VAL A 75 -3.41 0.16 18.02
CA VAL A 75 -4.65 0.86 18.38
C VAL A 75 -4.65 2.25 17.75
N ALA A 76 -5.72 2.59 17.05
CA ALA A 76 -5.97 3.91 16.50
C ALA A 76 -7.39 4.37 16.85
N GLU A 77 -7.56 5.66 17.16
CA GLU A 77 -8.90 6.26 17.30
C GLU A 77 -9.30 6.93 15.98
N LEU A 78 -10.57 6.77 15.61
CA LEU A 78 -11.16 7.40 14.43
C LEU A 78 -12.25 8.37 14.87
N GLU A 79 -12.10 9.61 14.39
CA GLU A 79 -13.09 10.67 14.53
C GLU A 79 -14.30 10.44 13.60
N PRO A 80 -15.49 10.99 13.95
CA PRO A 80 -16.65 10.97 13.07
C PRO A 80 -16.40 11.75 11.78
N GLY A 81 -17.20 11.46 10.75
CA GLY A 81 -17.08 12.04 9.41
C GLY A 81 -16.38 11.11 8.40
N LEU A 82 -15.91 9.94 8.85
CA LEU A 82 -15.15 8.98 8.04
C LEU A 82 -15.94 7.70 7.74
N ILE A 83 -15.58 7.04 6.66
CA ILE A 83 -16.03 5.67 6.32
C ILE A 83 -15.24 4.63 7.12
N ILE A 84 -15.77 3.48 7.52
CA ILE A 84 -15.03 2.35 8.11
C ILE A 84 -15.41 1.03 7.45
N GLY A 85 -14.48 0.08 7.44
CA GLY A 85 -14.69 -1.25 6.83
C GLY A 85 -14.58 -1.27 5.31
N GLU A 86 -14.15 -0.18 4.69
CA GLU A 86 -13.98 -0.02 3.24
C GLU A 86 -12.79 -0.82 2.68
N ILE A 87 -11.72 -0.98 3.46
CA ILE A 87 -10.47 -1.62 3.00
C ILE A 87 -10.73 -3.06 2.55
N ALA A 88 -11.45 -3.81 3.37
CA ALA A 88 -11.76 -5.20 3.10
C ALA A 88 -12.74 -5.36 1.94
N LEU A 89 -13.68 -4.42 1.76
CA LEU A 89 -14.60 -4.43 0.62
C LEU A 89 -13.91 -4.10 -0.70
N LEU A 90 -12.97 -3.15 -0.71
CA LEU A 90 -12.15 -2.81 -1.89
C LEU A 90 -11.33 -4.01 -2.38
N ARG A 91 -10.96 -4.90 -1.46
CA ARG A 91 -10.05 -6.02 -1.72
C ARG A 91 -10.73 -7.38 -1.84
N ASP A 92 -12.04 -7.43 -1.63
CA ASP A 92 -12.78 -8.68 -1.50
C ASP A 92 -12.17 -9.64 -0.45
N ALA A 93 -11.78 -9.06 0.69
CA ALA A 93 -11.10 -9.73 1.77
C ALA A 93 -11.98 -9.77 3.05
N SER A 94 -11.56 -10.52 4.06
CA SER A 94 -12.06 -10.47 5.45
C SER A 94 -11.71 -9.13 6.14
N ARG A 95 -12.13 -8.94 7.39
CA ARG A 95 -11.85 -7.71 8.13
C ARG A 95 -10.42 -7.68 8.65
N THR A 96 -9.71 -6.61 8.36
CA THR A 96 -8.32 -6.41 8.79
C THR A 96 -8.19 -5.99 10.25
N ALA A 97 -9.24 -5.45 10.88
CA ALA A 97 -9.18 -4.95 12.26
C ALA A 97 -10.56 -4.99 12.94
N THR A 98 -10.56 -5.01 14.27
CA THR A 98 -11.76 -4.86 15.09
C THR A 98 -12.05 -3.38 15.30
N VAL A 99 -13.29 -2.96 15.12
CA VAL A 99 -13.74 -1.57 15.35
C VAL A 99 -14.80 -1.56 16.45
N THR A 100 -14.55 -0.79 17.50
CA THR A 100 -15.43 -0.67 18.68
C THR A 100 -15.85 0.78 18.87
N ALA A 101 -17.12 1.02 19.18
CA ALA A 101 -17.62 2.35 19.53
C ALA A 101 -17.04 2.80 20.88
N LEU A 102 -16.40 3.97 20.94
CA LEU A 102 -15.93 4.58 22.20
C LEU A 102 -17.02 5.43 22.85
N ASP A 103 -17.77 6.15 22.03
CA ASP A 103 -18.96 6.92 22.40
C ASP A 103 -20.19 6.31 21.70
N PRO A 104 -21.44 6.72 22.03
CA PRO A 104 -22.60 6.38 21.20
C PRO A 104 -22.37 6.83 19.75
N VAL A 105 -22.48 5.90 18.81
CA VAL A 105 -22.22 6.09 17.39
C VAL A 105 -23.53 6.15 16.62
N THR A 106 -23.64 7.13 15.71
CA THR A 106 -24.69 7.16 14.68
C THR A 106 -24.08 7.30 13.31
N GLY A 107 -24.80 6.83 12.29
CA GLY A 107 -24.32 6.90 10.92
C GLY A 107 -25.17 6.06 9.98
N TRP A 108 -24.51 5.48 8.97
CA TRP A 108 -25.17 4.63 7.99
C TRP A 108 -24.34 3.40 7.66
N VAL A 109 -25.00 2.27 7.36
CA VAL A 109 -24.40 1.04 6.87
C VAL A 109 -24.74 0.88 5.39
N GLY A 110 -23.75 0.56 4.56
CA GLY A 110 -23.94 0.19 3.16
C GLY A 110 -23.37 -1.20 2.88
N ASP A 111 -23.96 -1.91 1.93
CA ASP A 111 -23.43 -3.17 1.40
C ASP A 111 -22.59 -2.93 0.13
N ARG A 112 -22.30 -3.99 -0.64
CA ARG A 112 -21.51 -3.89 -1.87
C ARG A 112 -22.20 -3.02 -2.93
N GLU A 113 -23.52 -3.02 -3.03
CA GLU A 113 -24.24 -2.19 -4.00
C GLU A 113 -24.05 -0.70 -3.66
N ALA A 114 -24.22 -0.34 -2.39
CA ALA A 114 -23.95 1.02 -1.92
C ALA A 114 -22.49 1.43 -2.14
N PHE A 115 -21.56 0.49 -1.99
CA PHE A 115 -20.13 0.75 -2.18
C PHE A 115 -19.79 1.02 -3.65
N GLU A 116 -20.34 0.23 -4.58
CA GLU A 116 -20.19 0.45 -6.02
C GLU A 116 -20.70 1.83 -6.45
N VAL A 117 -21.83 2.28 -5.88
CA VAL A 117 -22.33 3.64 -6.14
C VAL A 117 -21.29 4.68 -5.73
N ILE A 118 -20.64 4.55 -4.56
CA ILE A 118 -19.59 5.46 -4.10
C ILE A 118 -18.38 5.46 -5.06
N LEU A 119 -17.94 4.29 -5.54
CA LEU A 119 -16.78 4.19 -6.44
C LEU A 119 -16.99 4.93 -7.76
N HIS A 120 -18.23 4.97 -8.25
CA HIS A 120 -18.59 5.67 -9.48
C HIS A 120 -18.82 7.18 -9.29
N LEU A 121 -18.80 7.69 -8.05
CA LEU A 121 -18.90 9.13 -7.81
C LEU A 121 -17.60 9.85 -8.19
N PRO A 122 -17.67 11.04 -8.83
CA PRO A 122 -16.48 11.78 -9.23
C PRO A 122 -15.50 12.04 -8.09
N GLY A 123 -14.27 11.55 -8.22
CA GLY A 123 -13.17 11.76 -7.26
C GLY A 123 -13.24 10.96 -5.96
N MET A 124 -14.26 10.10 -5.79
CA MET A 124 -14.41 9.30 -4.57
C MET A 124 -13.52 8.07 -4.53
N PHE A 125 -13.22 7.46 -5.69
CA PHE A 125 -12.26 6.37 -5.80
C PHE A 125 -10.88 6.77 -5.24
N ASP A 126 -10.28 7.84 -5.78
CA ASP A 126 -8.99 8.38 -5.34
C ASP A 126 -9.01 8.71 -3.82
N ARG A 127 -10.14 9.23 -3.32
CA ARG A 127 -10.32 9.54 -1.90
C ARG A 127 -10.35 8.29 -1.03
N LEU A 128 -11.05 7.23 -1.45
CA LEU A 128 -11.11 5.95 -0.74
C LEU A 128 -9.73 5.31 -0.66
N VAL A 129 -8.99 5.29 -1.77
CA VAL A 129 -7.60 4.82 -1.81
C VAL A 129 -6.71 5.63 -0.86
N ARG A 130 -6.89 6.96 -0.80
CA ARG A 130 -6.17 7.83 0.15
C ARG A 130 -6.51 7.55 1.61
N ILE A 131 -7.77 7.26 1.94
CA ILE A 131 -8.17 6.93 3.32
C ILE A 131 -7.61 5.57 3.73
N ALA A 132 -7.72 4.57 2.85
CA ALA A 132 -7.09 3.26 3.04
C ALA A 132 -5.58 3.40 3.29
N ARG A 133 -4.90 4.28 2.52
CA ARG A 133 -3.48 4.63 2.77
C ARG A 133 -3.24 5.11 4.18
N GLN A 134 -3.95 6.15 4.62
CA GLN A 134 -3.69 6.80 5.89
C GLN A 134 -3.87 5.82 7.05
N ARG A 135 -4.84 4.92 6.91
CA ARG A 135 -5.10 3.87 7.89
C ARG A 135 -4.01 2.82 7.90
N LEU A 136 -3.62 2.32 6.73
CA LEU A 136 -2.50 1.37 6.61
C LEU A 136 -1.17 1.98 7.08
N ALA A 137 -0.95 3.27 6.81
CA ALA A 137 0.23 4.01 7.25
C ALA A 137 0.31 4.15 8.78
N GLY A 138 -0.83 4.29 9.46
CA GLY A 138 -0.89 4.31 10.93
C GLY A 138 -0.39 3.03 11.58
N PHE A 139 -0.33 1.92 10.85
CA PHE A 139 0.19 0.63 11.30
C PHE A 139 1.67 0.41 10.94
N ILE A 140 2.29 1.29 10.16
CA ILE A 140 3.64 1.09 9.61
C ILE A 140 4.61 2.09 10.26
N THR A 141 5.59 1.57 11.00
CA THR A 141 6.70 2.38 11.52
C THR A 141 7.86 2.35 10.52
N PRO A 142 8.27 3.49 9.92
CA PRO A 142 9.42 3.52 9.02
C PRO A 142 10.70 3.13 9.74
N ILE A 143 11.50 2.26 9.12
CA ILE A 143 12.75 1.74 9.68
C ILE A 143 13.90 2.69 9.29
N PRO A 144 14.63 3.30 10.23
CA PRO A 144 15.83 4.07 9.89
C PRO A 144 16.93 3.12 9.40
N VAL A 145 17.52 3.44 8.26
CA VAL A 145 18.55 2.60 7.61
C VAL A 145 19.72 3.45 7.17
N GLN A 146 20.93 2.92 7.35
CA GLN A 146 22.16 3.54 6.85
C GLN A 146 22.62 2.79 5.60
N VAL A 147 22.76 3.49 4.48
CA VAL A 147 23.28 2.91 3.23
C VAL A 147 24.81 2.96 3.20
N ARG A 148 25.42 2.29 2.21
CA ARG A 148 26.87 2.06 2.14
C ARG A 148 27.73 3.33 2.22
N ASN A 149 27.27 4.45 1.68
CA ASN A 149 28.02 5.71 1.70
C ASN A 149 27.95 6.44 3.06
N GLY A 150 27.18 5.92 4.02
CA GLY A 150 26.99 6.49 5.35
C GLY A 150 25.73 7.34 5.50
N ASP A 151 25.01 7.63 4.42
CA ASP A 151 23.76 8.41 4.43
C ASP A 151 22.64 7.62 5.15
N TRP A 152 21.77 8.37 5.83
CA TRP A 152 20.61 7.82 6.53
C TRP A 152 19.33 8.06 5.74
N PHE A 153 18.50 7.03 5.64
CA PHE A 153 17.19 7.05 5.01
C PHE A 153 16.19 6.30 5.89
N TYR A 154 14.93 6.26 5.45
CA TYR A 154 13.90 5.43 6.05
C TYR A 154 13.33 4.45 5.03
N LEU A 155 13.23 3.19 5.44
CA LEU A 155 12.61 2.11 4.68
C LEU A 155 11.19 1.87 5.20
N ARG A 156 10.21 1.80 4.30
CA ARG A 156 8.84 1.36 4.60
C ARG A 156 8.19 0.74 3.35
N PRO A 157 7.13 -0.08 3.50
CA PRO A 157 6.33 -0.47 2.36
C PRO A 157 5.77 0.77 1.66
N VAL A 158 5.51 0.63 0.36
CA VAL A 158 4.78 1.65 -0.38
C VAL A 158 3.42 1.87 0.28
N LEU A 159 2.93 3.11 0.26
CA LEU A 159 1.64 3.48 0.82
C LEU A 159 0.83 4.17 -0.29
N PRO A 160 -0.46 3.83 -0.51
CA PRO A 160 -1.21 4.23 -1.71
C PRO A 160 -0.82 5.57 -2.36
N GLY A 161 -1.21 6.78 -1.98
CA GLY A 161 -0.77 8.01 -2.70
C GLY A 161 0.75 8.39 -2.73
N ASP A 162 1.71 7.46 -2.64
CA ASP A 162 3.13 7.71 -2.90
C ASP A 162 3.36 8.18 -4.36
N VAL A 163 2.51 7.77 -5.32
CA VAL A 163 2.54 8.26 -6.73
C VAL A 163 2.54 9.77 -6.82
N GLU A 164 1.59 10.43 -6.15
CA GLU A 164 1.45 11.89 -6.19
C GLU A 164 2.66 12.59 -5.59
N ARG A 165 3.27 11.98 -4.56
CA ARG A 165 4.50 12.50 -3.94
C ARG A 165 5.72 12.30 -4.84
N THR A 166 5.78 11.22 -5.61
CA THR A 166 6.85 10.99 -6.57
C THR A 166 6.71 11.93 -7.78
N LEU A 167 5.49 12.14 -8.28
CA LEU A 167 5.22 13.00 -9.43
C LEU A 167 5.35 14.49 -9.15
N ASN A 168 4.93 14.94 -7.96
CA ASN A 168 4.92 16.36 -7.57
C ASN A 168 5.98 16.66 -6.50
N GLY A 169 6.88 15.71 -6.24
CA GLY A 169 7.91 15.82 -5.22
C GLY A 169 9.16 16.57 -5.69
N PRO A 170 10.05 16.91 -4.75
CA PRO A 170 11.32 17.55 -5.06
C PRO A 170 12.36 16.60 -5.67
N VAL A 171 12.06 15.30 -5.76
CA VAL A 171 12.98 14.28 -6.27
C VAL A 171 12.81 14.16 -7.78
N GLU A 172 13.89 14.40 -8.53
CA GLU A 172 13.88 14.22 -9.98
C GLU A 172 13.99 12.73 -10.37
N PHE A 173 13.15 12.35 -11.33
CA PHE A 173 13.22 11.09 -12.06
C PHE A 173 13.30 11.42 -13.54
N SER A 174 14.52 11.52 -14.06
CA SER A 174 14.81 11.91 -15.43
C SER A 174 14.16 10.98 -16.45
N SER A 175 14.01 11.47 -17.69
CA SER A 175 13.55 10.63 -18.81
C SER A 175 14.42 9.40 -19.01
N GLU A 176 15.73 9.48 -18.69
CA GLU A 176 16.64 8.34 -18.75
C GLU A 176 16.34 7.31 -17.65
N THR A 177 16.09 7.76 -16.42
CA THR A 177 15.68 6.89 -15.30
C THR A 177 14.35 6.18 -15.61
N LEU A 178 13.37 6.91 -16.14
CA LEU A 178 12.08 6.35 -16.55
C LEU A 178 12.22 5.40 -17.76
N TYR A 179 13.08 5.75 -18.73
CA TYR A 179 13.38 4.87 -19.87
C TYR A 179 14.01 3.56 -19.43
N ARG A 180 14.98 3.59 -18.50
CA ARG A 180 15.58 2.37 -17.94
C ARG A 180 14.58 1.51 -17.19
N ARG A 181 13.60 2.13 -16.51
CA ARG A 181 12.57 1.44 -15.73
C ARG A 181 11.45 0.84 -16.59
N PHE A 182 10.97 1.58 -17.58
CA PHE A 182 9.78 1.23 -18.37
C PHE A 182 10.08 0.83 -19.82
N GLN A 183 11.35 0.90 -20.23
CA GLN A 183 11.82 0.63 -21.58
C GLN A 183 11.05 1.45 -22.64
N SER A 184 10.59 2.63 -22.23
CA SER A 184 9.75 3.52 -23.03
C SER A 184 10.18 4.97 -22.83
N VAL A 185 10.26 5.70 -23.95
CA VAL A 185 10.57 7.14 -23.98
C VAL A 185 9.35 8.02 -23.67
N ARG A 186 8.17 7.41 -23.53
CA ARG A 186 6.93 8.11 -23.16
C ARG A 186 6.89 8.27 -21.65
N LYS A 187 6.50 9.46 -21.18
CA LYS A 187 6.18 9.66 -19.75
C LYS A 187 5.13 8.62 -19.32
N PRO A 188 5.28 7.98 -18.15
CA PRO A 188 4.27 7.08 -17.62
C PRO A 188 2.91 7.77 -17.55
N THR A 189 1.86 7.08 -17.95
CA THR A 189 0.49 7.58 -17.79
C THR A 189 0.09 7.52 -16.32
N LYS A 190 -0.89 8.35 -15.90
CA LYS A 190 -1.46 8.28 -14.54
C LYS A 190 -1.91 6.85 -14.21
N ALA A 191 -2.59 6.18 -15.14
CA ALA A 191 -3.05 4.80 -15.01
C ALA A 191 -1.91 3.77 -14.82
N LEU A 192 -0.78 3.92 -15.50
CA LEU A 192 0.38 3.05 -15.29
C LEU A 192 0.99 3.27 -13.91
N LEU A 193 1.01 4.52 -13.43
CA LEU A 193 1.50 4.84 -12.09
C LEU A 193 0.54 4.41 -10.99
N GLU A 194 -0.77 4.48 -11.21
CA GLU A 194 -1.79 3.94 -10.31
C GLU A 194 -1.60 2.41 -10.17
N TYR A 195 -1.48 1.67 -11.27
CA TYR A 195 -1.16 0.23 -11.25
C TYR A 195 0.15 -0.12 -10.51
N LEU A 196 1.19 0.70 -10.65
CA LEU A 196 2.47 0.49 -9.98
C LEU A 196 2.42 0.74 -8.47
N PHE A 197 1.37 1.35 -7.93
CA PHE A 197 1.27 1.71 -6.52
C PHE A 197 -0.01 1.20 -5.85
N GLU A 198 -0.95 0.68 -6.63
CA GLU A 198 -2.00 -0.24 -6.20
C GLU A 198 -1.39 -1.62 -5.99
N VAL A 199 -0.87 -1.81 -4.78
CA VAL A 199 -0.27 -3.06 -4.33
C VAL A 199 -1.25 -3.83 -3.45
N ASP A 200 -1.41 -5.11 -3.73
CA ASP A 200 -2.08 -6.08 -2.83
C ASP A 200 -1.14 -6.59 -1.73
N TYR A 201 0.17 -6.27 -1.82
CA TYR A 201 1.26 -6.73 -0.97
C TYR A 201 1.46 -8.26 -0.89
N ALA A 202 0.69 -9.05 -1.62
CA ALA A 202 0.78 -10.51 -1.65
C ALA A 202 1.40 -11.03 -2.96
N ASP A 203 0.83 -10.62 -4.09
CA ASP A 203 1.34 -10.88 -5.44
C ASP A 203 2.19 -9.70 -5.94
N HIS A 204 1.94 -8.50 -5.44
CA HIS A 204 2.71 -7.29 -5.75
C HIS A 204 3.14 -6.58 -4.46
N PHE A 205 4.42 -6.66 -4.12
CA PHE A 205 5.00 -6.01 -2.94
C PHE A 205 6.03 -4.95 -3.35
N VAL A 206 5.99 -3.78 -2.71
CA VAL A 206 6.91 -2.68 -3.00
C VAL A 206 7.48 -2.10 -1.71
N TRP A 207 8.81 -2.02 -1.65
CA TRP A 207 9.56 -1.21 -0.68
C TRP A 207 9.82 0.19 -1.25
N VAL A 208 9.70 1.20 -0.41
CA VAL A 208 10.16 2.57 -0.72
C VAL A 208 11.21 3.03 0.27
N MET A 209 12.16 3.81 -0.23
CA MET A 209 13.14 4.55 0.55
C MET A 209 12.75 6.02 0.59
N THR A 210 12.81 6.67 1.75
CA THR A 210 12.46 8.09 1.91
C THR A 210 13.55 8.90 2.59
N GLU A 211 13.64 10.19 2.23
CA GLU A 211 14.46 11.16 2.94
C GLU A 211 13.67 11.70 4.14
N GLY A 212 13.99 11.23 5.35
CA GLY A 212 13.17 11.46 6.54
C GLY A 212 11.95 10.53 6.63
N ALA A 213 11.45 10.28 7.85
CA ALA A 213 10.42 9.27 8.10
C ALA A 213 9.09 9.54 7.37
N LEU A 214 8.74 10.82 7.18
CA LEU A 214 7.53 11.26 6.48
C LEU A 214 7.83 12.06 5.20
N GLY A 215 9.10 12.10 4.77
CA GLY A 215 9.53 12.90 3.64
C GLY A 215 9.28 12.24 2.27
N PRO A 216 9.91 12.77 1.22
CA PRO A 216 9.69 12.30 -0.15
C PRO A 216 10.29 10.91 -0.38
N VAL A 217 9.69 10.16 -1.30
CA VAL A 217 10.23 8.88 -1.80
C VAL A 217 11.40 9.18 -2.73
N VAL A 218 12.56 8.59 -2.43
CA VAL A 218 13.79 8.75 -3.21
C VAL A 218 14.10 7.52 -4.07
N ALA A 219 13.54 6.36 -3.71
CA ALA A 219 13.68 5.13 -4.47
C ALA A 219 12.54 4.15 -4.16
N ASP A 220 12.24 3.26 -5.10
CA ASP A 220 11.33 2.13 -4.92
C ASP A 220 11.94 0.84 -5.48
N ALA A 221 11.55 -0.29 -4.88
CA ALA A 221 11.89 -1.62 -5.33
C ALA A 221 10.69 -2.53 -5.16
N ARG A 222 10.40 -3.33 -6.17
CA ARG A 222 9.20 -4.16 -6.19
C ARG A 222 9.47 -5.58 -6.61
N VAL A 223 8.57 -6.44 -6.19
CA VAL A 223 8.43 -7.83 -6.63
C VAL A 223 6.97 -8.05 -7.06
N VAL A 224 6.78 -8.63 -8.24
CA VAL A 224 5.47 -8.93 -8.84
C VAL A 224 5.46 -10.38 -9.27
N ARG A 225 4.61 -11.22 -8.69
CA ARG A 225 4.51 -12.63 -9.08
C ARG A 225 4.06 -12.78 -10.53
N GLU A 226 4.57 -13.79 -11.21
CA GLU A 226 4.19 -14.10 -12.60
C GLU A 226 2.77 -14.70 -12.72
N GLY A 227 2.15 -15.00 -11.58
CA GLY A 227 0.77 -15.41 -11.42
C GLY A 227 0.42 -15.50 -9.93
N HIS A 228 -0.86 -15.60 -9.61
CA HIS A 228 -1.31 -15.76 -8.22
C HIS A 228 -0.64 -16.98 -7.58
N ASP A 229 -0.08 -16.80 -6.38
CA ASP A 229 0.68 -17.82 -5.62
C ASP A 229 1.91 -18.41 -6.35
N ALA A 230 2.37 -17.82 -7.45
CA ALA A 230 3.55 -18.31 -8.16
C ALA A 230 4.83 -18.16 -7.31
N THR A 231 5.71 -19.15 -7.33
CA THR A 231 7.02 -19.08 -6.65
C THR A 231 8.07 -18.27 -7.43
N THR A 232 7.71 -17.77 -8.61
CA THR A 232 8.52 -16.90 -9.47
C THR A 232 7.93 -15.49 -9.49
N ALA A 233 8.79 -14.47 -9.44
CA ALA A 233 8.35 -13.09 -9.45
C ALA A 233 9.33 -12.15 -10.15
N GLU A 234 8.80 -11.20 -10.92
CA GLU A 234 9.57 -10.16 -11.57
C GLU A 234 10.00 -9.09 -10.56
N VAL A 235 11.27 -8.67 -10.60
CA VAL A 235 11.78 -7.58 -9.77
C VAL A 235 12.08 -6.32 -10.58
N ALA A 236 11.76 -5.16 -10.03
CA ALA A 236 12.06 -3.88 -10.67
C ALA A 236 12.35 -2.75 -9.66
N PHE A 237 13.12 -1.75 -10.10
CA PHE A 237 13.68 -0.72 -9.23
C PHE A 237 13.67 0.65 -9.90
N THR A 238 13.45 1.69 -9.11
CA THR A 238 13.67 3.08 -9.51
C THR A 238 14.45 3.79 -8.41
N VAL A 239 15.46 4.57 -8.77
CA VAL A 239 16.23 5.41 -7.84
C VAL A 239 16.35 6.79 -8.46
N GLY A 240 15.94 7.82 -7.70
CA GLY A 240 16.03 9.22 -8.14
C GLY A 240 17.47 9.59 -8.49
N ASP A 241 17.64 10.47 -9.49
CA ASP A 241 18.93 10.68 -10.16
C ASP A 241 20.05 11.07 -9.18
N ASP A 242 19.78 11.98 -8.24
CA ASP A 242 20.73 12.43 -7.22
C ASP A 242 21.11 11.34 -6.20
N TYR A 243 20.30 10.28 -6.11
CA TYR A 243 20.44 9.21 -5.14
C TYR A 243 21.12 7.96 -5.72
N GLN A 244 21.39 7.95 -7.02
CA GLN A 244 22.08 6.83 -7.68
C GLN A 244 23.53 6.70 -7.20
N GLY A 245 24.07 5.48 -7.26
CA GLY A 245 25.46 5.20 -6.84
C GLY A 245 25.73 5.20 -5.33
N ARG A 246 24.74 5.52 -4.49
CA ARG A 246 24.87 5.58 -3.02
C ARG A 246 24.70 4.25 -2.29
N GLY A 247 24.32 3.19 -3.03
CA GLY A 247 24.05 1.85 -2.49
C GLY A 247 22.59 1.57 -2.15
N ILE A 248 21.67 2.51 -2.42
CA ILE A 248 20.23 2.37 -2.15
C ILE A 248 19.63 1.16 -2.88
N GLY A 249 19.91 0.99 -4.17
CA GLY A 249 19.38 -0.15 -4.94
C GLY A 249 19.84 -1.51 -4.41
N THR A 250 21.10 -1.61 -3.94
CA THR A 250 21.62 -2.83 -3.31
C THR A 250 20.92 -3.12 -1.99
N PHE A 251 20.71 -2.10 -1.16
CA PHE A 251 19.99 -2.23 0.11
C PHE A 251 18.54 -2.66 -0.11
N LEU A 252 17.85 -2.03 -1.08
CA LEU A 252 16.49 -2.39 -1.43
C LEU A 252 16.37 -3.83 -1.96
N MET A 253 17.40 -4.33 -2.67
CA MET A 253 17.44 -5.75 -3.06
C MET A 253 17.51 -6.67 -1.86
N ASP A 254 18.33 -6.36 -0.84
CA ASP A 254 18.39 -7.14 0.40
C ASP A 254 17.04 -7.13 1.13
N ALA A 255 16.37 -5.97 1.19
CA ALA A 255 15.02 -5.87 1.76
C ALA A 255 13.98 -6.70 0.98
N LEU A 256 14.04 -6.72 -0.35
CA LEU A 256 13.16 -7.56 -1.16
C LEU A 256 13.42 -9.05 -0.97
N VAL A 257 14.67 -9.48 -0.78
CA VAL A 257 14.96 -10.89 -0.47
C VAL A 257 14.27 -11.31 0.84
N VAL A 258 14.37 -10.48 1.89
CA VAL A 258 13.71 -10.75 3.17
C VAL A 258 12.19 -10.89 2.97
N SER A 259 11.57 -9.98 2.22
CA SER A 259 10.13 -10.06 1.97
C SER A 259 9.74 -11.24 1.07
N ALA A 260 10.56 -11.57 0.08
CA ALA A 260 10.34 -12.69 -0.83
C ALA A 260 10.39 -14.05 -0.11
N ASP A 261 11.33 -14.21 0.83
CA ASP A 261 11.42 -15.40 1.68
C ASP A 261 10.12 -15.60 2.49
N TYR A 262 9.63 -14.53 3.15
CA TYR A 262 8.34 -14.56 3.87
C TYR A 262 7.16 -14.89 2.95
N LEU A 263 7.17 -14.36 1.73
CA LEU A 263 6.15 -14.60 0.71
C LEU A 263 6.26 -15.98 0.05
N GLY A 264 7.31 -16.77 0.32
CA GLY A 264 7.53 -18.05 -0.35
C GLY A 264 7.91 -17.92 -1.83
N ILE A 265 8.42 -16.76 -2.25
CA ILE A 265 8.98 -16.55 -3.59
C ILE A 265 10.38 -17.16 -3.61
N GLN A 266 10.62 -18.06 -4.57
CA GLN A 266 11.84 -18.85 -4.67
C GLN A 266 12.78 -18.35 -5.76
N ARG A 267 12.27 -17.62 -6.76
CA ARG A 267 13.07 -17.12 -7.88
C ARG A 267 12.64 -15.71 -8.28
N PHE A 268 13.62 -14.89 -8.64
CA PHE A 268 13.42 -13.58 -9.23
C PHE A 268 13.71 -13.62 -10.73
N THR A 269 12.79 -13.08 -11.52
CA THR A 269 13.01 -12.77 -12.93
C THR A 269 13.23 -11.28 -13.11
N ALA A 270 14.01 -10.89 -14.12
CA ALA A 270 14.20 -9.48 -14.44
C ALA A 270 14.48 -9.26 -15.92
N ARG A 271 13.79 -8.27 -16.51
CA ARG A 271 14.04 -7.74 -17.85
C ARG A 271 14.72 -6.38 -17.77
N VAL A 272 15.94 -6.28 -18.28
CA VAL A 272 16.80 -5.11 -18.06
C VAL A 272 17.45 -4.68 -19.38
N LEU A 273 17.64 -3.37 -19.58
CA LEU A 273 18.46 -2.88 -20.69
C LEU A 273 19.91 -3.34 -20.51
N SER A 274 20.55 -3.80 -21.58
CA SER A 274 21.90 -4.34 -21.58
C SER A 274 22.97 -3.36 -21.04
N ASP A 275 22.73 -2.06 -21.15
CA ASP A 275 23.59 -0.97 -20.68
C ASP A 275 23.23 -0.47 -19.27
N ASN A 276 22.18 -1.00 -18.63
CA ASN A 276 21.84 -0.70 -17.24
C ASN A 276 22.77 -1.48 -16.29
N TYR A 277 24.05 -1.10 -16.29
CA TYR A 277 25.10 -1.72 -15.50
C TYR A 277 24.83 -1.66 -13.99
N ALA A 278 24.07 -0.66 -13.52
CA ALA A 278 23.70 -0.57 -12.11
C ALA A 278 22.79 -1.73 -11.69
N MET A 279 21.71 -1.97 -12.44
CA MET A 279 20.80 -3.08 -12.16
C MET A 279 21.48 -4.44 -12.39
N ARG A 280 22.30 -4.55 -13.43
CA ARG A 280 23.06 -5.78 -13.70
C ARG A 280 23.98 -6.14 -12.54
N ARG A 281 24.73 -5.19 -11.98
CA ARG A 281 25.59 -5.42 -10.80
C ARG A 281 24.81 -5.88 -9.56
N ILE A 282 23.58 -5.39 -9.37
CA ILE A 282 22.72 -5.81 -8.24
C ILE A 282 22.35 -7.30 -8.39
N LEU A 283 21.93 -7.70 -9.59
CA LEU A 283 21.53 -9.07 -9.90
C LEU A 283 22.72 -10.03 -10.02
N ASP A 284 23.88 -9.57 -10.53
CA ASP A 284 25.12 -10.34 -10.58
C ASP A 284 25.56 -10.81 -9.18
N ARG A 285 25.30 -9.99 -8.15
CA ARG A 285 25.57 -10.36 -6.74
C ARG A 285 24.74 -11.57 -6.29
N LEU A 286 23.57 -11.78 -6.90
CA LEU A 286 22.71 -12.95 -6.64
C LEU A 286 23.02 -14.14 -7.56
N GLY A 287 24.04 -14.03 -8.42
CA GLY A 287 24.41 -15.09 -9.35
C GLY A 287 23.67 -15.03 -10.68
N ALA A 288 23.26 -13.84 -11.14
CA ALA A 288 22.60 -13.66 -12.43
C ALA A 288 23.40 -14.22 -13.60
N VAL A 289 22.69 -15.01 -14.41
CA VAL A 289 23.12 -15.43 -15.74
C VAL A 289 22.23 -14.70 -16.74
N TRP A 290 22.84 -14.05 -17.72
CA TRP A 290 22.14 -13.16 -18.64
C TRP A 290 21.89 -13.82 -19.98
N GLU A 291 20.62 -13.85 -20.37
CA GLU A 291 20.18 -14.28 -21.70
C GLU A 291 19.80 -13.06 -22.52
N ARG A 292 20.09 -13.09 -23.83
CA ARG A 292 19.64 -12.04 -24.74
C ARG A 292 18.24 -12.36 -25.19
N GLU A 293 17.36 -11.39 -25.09
CA GLU A 293 15.98 -11.50 -25.59
C GLU A 293 15.83 -10.73 -26.91
N ASP A 294 16.09 -9.42 -26.86
CA ASP A 294 15.97 -8.49 -27.97
C ASP A 294 17.21 -7.60 -28.10
N LEU A 295 17.25 -6.78 -29.16
CA LEU A 295 18.29 -5.76 -29.34
C LEU A 295 18.33 -4.81 -28.15
N GLY A 296 19.39 -4.93 -27.35
CA GLY A 296 19.64 -4.05 -26.21
C GLY A 296 18.92 -4.48 -24.91
N VAL A 297 18.23 -5.63 -24.89
CA VAL A 297 17.54 -6.15 -23.69
C VAL A 297 18.12 -7.51 -23.29
N VAL A 298 18.31 -7.69 -21.97
CA VAL A 298 18.76 -8.94 -21.37
C VAL A 298 17.79 -9.38 -20.27
N LEU A 299 17.62 -10.69 -20.16
CA LEU A 299 16.82 -11.36 -19.16
C LEU A 299 17.71 -12.11 -18.18
N THR A 300 17.24 -12.29 -16.95
CA THR A 300 17.83 -13.23 -16.01
C THR A 300 16.75 -13.86 -15.13
N ASP A 301 17.03 -15.06 -14.66
CA ASP A 301 16.25 -15.77 -13.65
C ASP A 301 17.23 -16.27 -12.58
N VAL A 302 17.08 -15.78 -11.35
CA VAL A 302 17.96 -16.05 -10.22
C VAL A 302 17.21 -16.62 -9.03
N PRO A 303 17.77 -17.62 -8.33
CA PRO A 303 17.18 -18.07 -7.07
C PRO A 303 17.22 -16.94 -6.03
N VAL A 304 16.16 -16.86 -5.22
CA VAL A 304 16.15 -16.00 -4.03
C VAL A 304 17.12 -16.62 -3.02
N PRO A 305 18.16 -15.89 -2.59
CA PRO A 305 19.13 -16.42 -1.63
C PRO A 305 18.50 -16.52 -0.23
N ALA A 306 19.02 -17.42 0.60
CA ALA A 306 18.60 -17.51 2.00
C ALA A 306 18.95 -16.22 2.76
N VAL A 307 18.06 -15.76 3.64
CA VAL A 307 18.17 -14.48 4.35
C VAL A 307 19.47 -14.36 5.15
N GLU A 308 19.98 -15.48 5.69
CA GLU A 308 21.21 -15.53 6.49
C GLU A 308 22.48 -15.27 5.65
N THR A 309 22.38 -15.38 4.33
CA THR A 309 23.50 -15.12 3.41
C THR A 309 23.63 -13.65 3.03
N LEU A 310 22.63 -12.83 3.39
CA LEU A 310 22.63 -11.40 3.09
C LEU A 310 23.67 -10.66 3.92
N ARG A 311 24.17 -9.56 3.35
CA ARG A 311 25.04 -8.61 4.06
C ARG A 311 24.20 -7.57 4.79
N LEU A 312 23.23 -8.04 5.56
CA LEU A 312 22.29 -7.24 6.32
C LEU A 312 22.42 -7.61 7.80
N ASP A 313 22.34 -6.62 8.68
CA ASP A 313 22.31 -6.86 10.11
C ASP A 313 21.10 -7.77 10.49
N PRO A 314 21.27 -8.83 11.29
CA PRO A 314 20.18 -9.75 11.61
C PRO A 314 18.99 -9.10 12.32
N GLU A 315 19.21 -8.10 13.18
CA GLU A 315 18.10 -7.38 13.83
C GLU A 315 17.35 -6.52 12.80
N LEU A 316 18.08 -5.94 11.85
CA LEU A 316 17.47 -5.20 10.75
C LEU A 316 16.68 -6.12 9.82
N ALA A 317 17.20 -7.30 9.49
CA ALA A 317 16.47 -8.32 8.71
C ALA A 317 15.17 -8.73 9.41
N ALA A 318 15.21 -8.96 10.72
CA ALA A 318 14.03 -9.26 11.52
C ALA A 318 13.00 -8.12 11.48
N LYS A 319 13.43 -6.85 11.61
CA LYS A 319 12.53 -5.68 11.50
C LYS A 319 11.88 -5.56 10.12
N ILE A 320 12.63 -5.81 9.04
CA ILE A 320 12.09 -5.80 7.67
C ILE A 320 11.05 -6.91 7.50
N ASN A 321 11.33 -8.10 8.03
CA ASN A 321 10.40 -9.22 8.01
C ASN A 321 9.12 -8.91 8.81
N ASP A 322 9.27 -8.33 10.00
CA ASP A 322 8.13 -7.92 10.84
C ASP A 322 7.23 -6.90 10.13
N VAL A 323 7.81 -5.88 9.52
CA VAL A 323 7.06 -4.87 8.75
C VAL A 323 6.40 -5.48 7.50
N THR A 324 7.08 -6.40 6.83
CA THR A 324 6.51 -7.18 5.71
C THR A 324 5.27 -7.94 6.17
N ARG A 325 5.40 -8.70 7.26
CA ARG A 325 4.31 -9.47 7.87
C ARG A 325 3.16 -8.56 8.31
N GLN A 326 3.45 -7.42 8.93
CA GLN A 326 2.45 -6.46 9.38
C GLN A 326 1.64 -5.90 8.22
N VAL A 327 2.31 -5.43 7.15
CA VAL A 327 1.59 -4.86 6.01
C VAL A 327 0.76 -5.93 5.30
N ILE A 328 1.31 -7.14 5.08
CA ILE A 328 0.57 -8.26 4.47
C ILE A 328 -0.66 -8.62 5.31
N ARG A 329 -0.55 -8.66 6.64
CA ARG A 329 -1.72 -8.96 7.48
C ARG A 329 -2.75 -7.84 7.50
N ALA A 330 -2.30 -6.60 7.45
CA ALA A 330 -3.18 -5.45 7.37
C ALA A 330 -3.93 -5.36 6.03
N VAL A 331 -3.54 -6.14 5.02
CA VAL A 331 -4.10 -6.06 3.67
C VAL A 331 -4.66 -7.36 3.11
N SER A 332 -4.17 -8.52 3.55
CA SER A 332 -4.55 -9.88 3.13
C SER A 332 -5.54 -10.55 4.08
N GLN A 333 -6.00 -9.85 5.11
CA GLN A 333 -7.17 -10.31 5.87
C GLN A 333 -8.39 -9.71 5.27
#